data_AF-A0A7X7IYF6-F1
#
_entry.id   AF-A0A7X7IYF6-F1
#
_cell.length_a   1.000
_cell.length_b   1.000
_cell.length_c   1.000
_cell.angle_alpha   90.00
_cell.angle_beta   90.00
_cell.angle_gamma   90.00
#
_symmetry.space_group_name_H-M   'P 1'
#
loop_
_entity.id
_entity.type
_entity.pdbx_description
1 polymer ?
#
loop_
_entity_poly.entity_id
_entity_poly.type
_entity_poly.pdbx_seq_one_letter_code
_entity_poly.pdbx_strand_id
1 'polypeptide(L)'
;ASGNTLVLGLEGSEVFTGRVSIRSADLWSRTVTTPTTVPFPTNLAGMRLLTDDLSAQALIVSMNNKGVIELASGANMAPFASSLPKDAWIADFGYGDDVEIEMSVNMP
;
A
#
# COMPACT_ATOMS: atom_id res chain seq x y z
N ALA A 1 33.57 8.39 13.62
CA ALA A 1 32.40 7.57 13.97
C ALA A 1 32.34 6.41 12.99
N SER A 2 32.57 5.18 13.42
CA SER A 2 32.32 3.97 12.64
C SER A 2 30.82 3.71 12.67
N GLY A 3 30.11 4.17 11.64
CA GLY A 3 28.66 4.01 11.54
C GLY A 3 28.33 2.54 11.37
N ASN A 4 27.80 1.92 12.41
CA ASN A 4 27.19 0.60 12.28
C ASN A 4 25.93 0.79 11.43
N THR A 5 25.98 0.38 10.16
CA THR A 5 24.81 0.33 9.29
C THR A 5 23.92 -0.81 9.77
N LEU A 6 22.73 -0.48 10.27
CA LEU A 6 21.69 -1.47 10.49
C LEU A 6 21.16 -1.89 9.11
N VAL A 7 21.47 -3.12 8.70
CA VAL A 7 20.91 -3.73 7.50
C VAL A 7 19.78 -4.64 7.96
N LEU A 8 18.56 -4.30 7.57
CA LEU A 8 17.36 -5.10 7.84
C LEU A 8 17.20 -6.10 6.70
N GLY A 9 17.38 -7.39 7.00
CA GLY A 9 17.06 -8.48 6.09
C GLY A 9 15.60 -8.86 6.26
N LEU A 10 14.87 -8.98 5.15
CA LEU A 10 13.54 -9.59 5.12
C LEU A 10 13.73 -10.96 4.47
N GLU A 11 13.47 -12.04 5.20
CA GLU A 11 13.57 -13.41 4.69
C GLU A 11 12.20 -14.09 4.81
N GLY A 12 11.74 -14.74 3.73
CA GLY A 12 10.49 -15.50 3.75
C GLY A 12 9.20 -14.76 3.36
N SER A 13 9.23 -13.47 3.02
CA SER A 13 8.09 -12.78 2.39
C SER A 13 8.55 -11.70 1.41
N GLU A 14 8.06 -11.77 0.17
CA GLU A 14 8.18 -10.66 -0.78
C GLU A 14 7.31 -9.51 -0.25
N VAL A 15 7.94 -8.51 0.36
CA VAL A 15 7.25 -7.29 0.77
C VAL A 15 6.86 -6.52 -0.49
N PHE A 16 5.58 -6.58 -0.84
CA PHE A 16 5.05 -5.84 -1.98
C PHE A 16 4.65 -4.44 -1.53
N THR A 17 5.52 -3.47 -1.81
CA THR A 17 5.16 -2.05 -1.68
C THR A 17 5.29 -1.34 -3.01
N GLY A 18 4.39 -0.39 -3.26
CA GLY A 18 4.42 0.42 -4.47
C GLY A 18 3.77 1.77 -4.23
N ARG A 19 4.16 2.77 -5.03
CA ARG A 19 3.54 4.10 -4.99
C ARG A 19 2.58 4.25 -6.15
N VAL A 20 1.39 4.76 -5.89
CA VAL A 20 0.36 5.06 -6.90
C VAL A 20 -0.11 6.49 -6.75
N SER A 21 -0.51 7.11 -7.87
CA SER A 21 -1.18 8.41 -7.83
C SER A 21 -2.69 8.20 -7.84
N ILE A 22 -3.41 8.80 -6.92
CA ILE A 22 -4.87 8.84 -6.92
C ILE A 22 -5.32 10.05 -7.72
N ARG A 23 -6.07 9.81 -8.80
CA ARG A 23 -6.68 10.85 -9.62
C ARG A 23 -8.08 11.22 -9.14
N SER A 24 -8.87 10.24 -8.74
CA SER A 24 -10.23 10.43 -8.24
C SER A 24 -10.59 9.36 -7.23
N ALA A 25 -11.51 9.68 -6.32
CA ALA A 25 -12.13 8.72 -5.42
C ALA A 25 -13.64 8.95 -5.38
N ASP A 26 -14.41 7.87 -5.42
CA ASP A 26 -15.87 7.88 -5.29
C ASP A 26 -16.25 7.28 -3.94
N LEU A 27 -16.88 8.12 -3.10
CA LEU A 27 -17.28 7.79 -1.74
C LEU A 27 -18.37 6.71 -1.69
N TRP A 28 -19.26 6.67 -2.69
CA TRP A 28 -20.41 5.78 -2.71
C TRP A 28 -20.05 4.39 -3.22
N SER A 29 -19.34 4.34 -4.34
CA SER A 29 -18.87 3.09 -4.93
C SER A 29 -17.62 2.53 -4.24
N ARG A 30 -17.00 3.30 -3.33
CA ARG A 30 -15.74 2.94 -2.62
C ARG A 30 -14.63 2.60 -3.60
N THR A 31 -14.55 3.37 -4.69
CA THR A 31 -13.54 3.18 -5.72
C THR A 31 -12.56 4.33 -5.76
N VAL A 32 -11.33 4.01 -6.12
CA VAL A 32 -10.24 4.96 -6.33
C VAL A 32 -9.71 4.73 -7.74
N THR A 33 -9.59 5.78 -8.54
CA THR A 33 -9.01 5.70 -9.88
C THR A 33 -7.57 6.20 -9.83
N THR A 34 -6.64 5.37 -10.30
CA THR A 34 -5.23 5.71 -10.47
C THR A 34 -4.86 5.73 -11.96
N PRO A 35 -4.07 6.72 -12.42
CA PRO A 35 -3.45 6.67 -13.75
C PRO A 35 -2.14 5.85 -13.74
N THR A 36 -1.67 5.39 -12.57
CA THR A 36 -0.47 4.58 -12.45
C THR A 36 -0.72 3.20 -13.04
N THR A 37 0.09 2.83 -14.03
CA THR A 37 0.04 1.49 -14.63
C THR A 37 0.55 0.46 -13.62
N VAL A 38 -0.31 -0.51 -13.26
CA VAL A 38 0.04 -1.66 -12.45
C VAL A 38 0.07 -2.90 -13.35
N PRO A 39 1.23 -3.56 -13.53
CA PRO A 39 1.35 -4.70 -14.45
C PRO A 39 0.49 -5.92 -14.07
N PHE A 40 0.29 -6.16 -12.77
CA PHE A 40 -0.43 -7.32 -12.24
C PHE A 40 -1.50 -6.88 -11.24
N PRO A 41 -2.58 -6.20 -11.68
CA PRO A 41 -3.55 -5.55 -10.79
C PRO A 41 -4.34 -6.56 -9.93
N THR A 42 -4.51 -7.80 -10.41
CA THR A 42 -5.17 -8.87 -9.66
C THR A 42 -4.42 -9.27 -8.38
N ASN A 43 -3.09 -9.07 -8.33
CA ASN A 43 -2.29 -9.43 -7.17
C ASN A 43 -2.47 -8.44 -6.01
N LEU A 44 -3.15 -7.32 -6.24
CA LEU A 44 -3.38 -6.31 -5.21
C LEU A 44 -4.56 -6.63 -4.28
N ALA A 45 -5.40 -7.60 -4.64
CA ALA A 45 -6.50 -8.02 -3.78
C ALA A 45 -5.94 -8.56 -2.46
N GLY A 46 -6.44 -8.05 -1.33
CA GLY A 46 -5.92 -8.37 0.01
C GLY A 46 -4.81 -7.45 0.50
N MET A 47 -4.22 -6.63 -0.38
CA MET A 47 -3.29 -5.57 0.02
C MET A 47 -4.04 -4.35 0.56
N ARG A 48 -3.31 -3.34 1.00
CA ARG A 48 -3.85 -2.09 1.53
C ARG A 48 -3.43 -0.92 0.68
N LEU A 49 -4.35 0.02 0.50
CA LEU A 49 -4.08 1.37 0.01
C LEU A 49 -3.92 2.29 1.22
N LEU A 50 -2.79 2.98 1.32
CA LEU A 50 -2.46 3.90 2.40
C LEU A 50 -2.29 5.31 1.85
N THR A 51 -2.69 6.31 2.64
CA THR A 51 -2.34 7.71 2.30
C THR A 51 -0.83 7.91 2.36
N ASP A 52 -0.32 8.91 1.65
CA ASP A 52 1.11 9.23 1.61
C ASP A 52 1.70 9.56 2.98
N ASP A 53 0.90 10.19 3.84
CA ASP A 53 1.21 10.50 5.24
C ASP A 53 0.93 9.34 6.22
N LEU A 54 0.48 8.19 5.71
CA LEU A 54 0.12 6.99 6.48
C LEU A 54 -0.99 7.19 7.52
N SER A 55 -1.74 8.31 7.46
CA SER A 55 -2.81 8.62 8.41
C SER A 55 -4.07 7.77 8.23
N ALA A 56 -4.25 7.17 7.05
CA ALA A 56 -5.37 6.29 6.75
C ALA A 56 -4.97 5.11 5.86
N GLN A 57 -5.69 4.01 6.03
CA GLN A 57 -5.55 2.81 5.23
C GLN A 57 -6.90 2.20 4.87
N ALA A 58 -6.96 1.48 3.76
CA ALA A 58 -8.12 0.71 3.34
C ALA A 58 -7.70 -0.58 2.65
N LEU A 59 -8.39 -1.68 2.94
CA LEU A 59 -8.18 -2.96 2.27
C LEU A 59 -8.65 -2.87 0.81
N ILE A 60 -7.79 -3.33 -0.11
CA ILE A 60 -8.08 -3.46 -1.54
C ILE A 60 -8.82 -4.78 -1.76
N VAL A 61 -10.03 -4.68 -2.32
CA VAL A 61 -10.84 -5.84 -2.72
C VAL A 61 -10.45 -6.30 -4.11
N SER A 62 -10.28 -5.35 -5.03
CA SER A 62 -9.92 -5.64 -6.41
C SER A 62 -9.27 -4.44 -7.07
N MET A 63 -8.51 -4.67 -8.13
CA MET A 63 -8.13 -3.65 -9.09
C MET A 63 -8.38 -4.16 -10.51
N ASN A 64 -9.00 -3.35 -11.35
CA ASN A 64 -9.21 -3.69 -12.76
C ASN A 64 -8.07 -3.16 -13.66
N ASN A 65 -8.02 -3.65 -14.89
CA ASN A 65 -7.01 -3.25 -15.89
C ASN A 65 -7.12 -1.79 -16.38
N LYS A 66 -8.10 -1.03 -15.87
CA LYS A 66 -8.31 0.40 -16.20
C LYS A 66 -7.86 1.34 -15.09
N GLY A 67 -7.21 0.82 -14.03
CA GLY A 67 -6.73 1.66 -12.94
C GLY A 67 -7.78 1.94 -11.85
N VAL A 68 -8.89 1.20 -11.80
CA VAL A 68 -9.89 1.36 -10.74
C VAL A 68 -9.63 0.35 -9.65
N ILE A 69 -9.36 0.85 -8.45
CA ILE A 69 -9.15 0.11 -7.20
C ILE A 69 -10.47 0.15 -6.42
N GLU A 70 -11.00 -1.01 -6.08
CA GLU A 70 -12.16 -1.16 -5.20
C GLU A 70 -11.68 -1.40 -3.76
N LEU A 71 -12.23 -0.64 -2.82
CA LEU A 71 -11.89 -0.73 -1.40
C LEU A 71 -13.01 -1.42 -0.62
N ALA A 72 -12.63 -2.10 0.47
CA ALA A 72 -13.56 -2.85 1.30
C ALA A 72 -14.66 -1.96 1.89
N SER A 73 -15.80 -2.58 2.22
CA SER A 73 -16.99 -1.84 2.67
C SER A 73 -16.77 -1.00 3.93
N GLY A 74 -15.85 -1.38 4.82
CA GLY A 74 -15.51 -0.59 6.02
C GLY A 74 -14.57 0.59 5.78
N ALA A 75 -14.10 0.82 4.54
CA ALA A 75 -13.07 1.82 4.26
C ALA A 75 -13.56 3.26 4.52
N ASN A 76 -12.80 4.02 5.30
CA ASN A 76 -12.98 5.46 5.39
C ASN A 76 -12.43 6.13 4.11
N MET A 77 -13.33 6.54 3.23
CA MET A 77 -12.96 7.10 1.92
C MET A 77 -12.54 8.58 1.96
N ALA A 78 -12.90 9.32 3.02
CA ALA A 78 -12.69 10.77 3.07
C ALA A 78 -11.20 11.17 2.91
N PRO A 79 -10.23 10.51 3.57
CA PRO A 79 -8.82 10.80 3.36
C PRO A 79 -8.40 10.57 1.90
N PHE A 80 -8.88 9.52 1.22
CA PHE A 80 -8.51 9.22 -0.17
C PHE A 80 -9.12 10.18 -1.19
N ALA A 81 -10.22 10.85 -0.84
CA ALA A 81 -10.90 11.81 -1.71
C ALA A 81 -10.44 13.27 -1.53
N SER A 82 -9.68 13.59 -0.47
CA SER A 82 -9.22 14.96 -0.21
C SER A 82 -8.00 15.34 -1.05
N SER A 83 -7.93 16.59 -1.48
CA SER A 83 -6.73 17.21 -2.10
C SER A 83 -6.19 16.44 -3.30
N LEU A 84 -7.08 16.09 -4.25
CA LEU A 84 -6.73 15.34 -5.46
C LEU A 84 -6.13 16.23 -6.56
N PRO A 85 -5.24 15.70 -7.42
CA PRO A 85 -4.63 14.37 -7.34
C PRO A 85 -3.60 14.29 -6.22
N LYS A 86 -3.33 13.09 -5.70
CA LYS A 86 -2.33 12.88 -4.65
C LYS A 86 -1.64 11.54 -4.76
N ASP A 87 -0.55 11.35 -4.04
CA ASP A 87 0.11 10.05 -3.98
C ASP A 87 -0.47 9.19 -2.84
N ALA A 88 -0.31 7.88 -2.99
CA ALA A 88 -0.68 6.86 -2.03
C ALA A 88 0.30 5.69 -2.13
N TRP A 89 0.32 4.87 -1.09
CA TRP A 89 1.08 3.64 -1.06
C TRP A 89 0.15 2.44 -1.20
N ILE A 90 0.64 1.40 -1.85
CA ILE A 90 0.06 0.06 -1.79
C ILE A 90 1.06 -0.79 -1.02
N ALA A 91 0.59 -1.50 0.00
CA ALA A 91 1.42 -2.39 0.80
C ALA A 91 0.64 -3.64 1.20
N ASP A 92 1.32 -4.77 1.32
CA ASP A 92 0.78 -6.01 1.85
C ASP A 92 0.51 -5.94 3.36
N PHE A 93 1.28 -5.14 4.10
CA PHE A 93 1.04 -4.84 5.51
C PHE A 93 0.32 -3.50 5.74
N GLY A 94 -0.25 -3.35 6.93
CA GLY A 94 -0.92 -2.14 7.39
C GLY A 94 -0.69 -1.82 8.86
N TYR A 95 -1.30 -0.73 9.32
CA TYR A 95 -1.27 -0.36 10.73
C TYR A 95 -1.83 -1.50 11.60
N GLY A 96 -1.01 -1.95 12.56
CA GLY A 96 -1.34 -3.03 13.49
C GLY A 96 -0.92 -4.43 13.04
N ASP A 97 -0.33 -4.58 11.85
CA ASP A 97 0.25 -5.87 11.45
C ASP A 97 1.60 -6.07 12.16
N ASP A 98 1.80 -7.27 12.70
CA ASP A 98 3.06 -7.68 13.29
C ASP A 98 4.05 -8.04 12.18
N VAL A 99 5.20 -7.36 12.17
CA VAL A 99 6.31 -7.65 11.26
C VAL A 99 7.43 -8.30 12.06
N GLU A 100 7.78 -9.53 11.72
CA GLU A 100 8.95 -10.20 12.28
C GLU A 100 10.20 -9.71 11.56
N ILE A 101 11.15 -9.16 12.32
CA ILE A 101 12.44 -8.69 11.82
C ILE A 101 13.49 -9.67 12.32
N GLU A 102 14.06 -10.47 11.42
CA GLU A 102 15.17 -11.35 11.77
C GLU A 102 16.51 -10.66 11.46
N MET A 103 17.40 -10.64 12.44
CA MET A 103 18.75 -10.10 12.28
C MET A 103 19.67 -11.21 11.77
N SER A 104 20.06 -11.18 10.50
CA SER A 104 21.08 -12.09 10.00
C SER A 104 22.45 -11.67 10.54
N VAL A 105 22.98 -12.47 11.46
CA VAL A 105 24.37 -12.33 11.90
C VAL A 105 25.20 -13.07 10.87
N ASN A 106 25.85 -12.33 9.96
CA ASN A 106 26.94 -12.88 9.15
C ASN A 106 28.07 -13.26 10.12
N MET A 107 28.09 -14.52 10.55
CA MET A 107 29.26 -15.07 11.24
C MET A 107 30.35 -15.31 10.19
N PRO A 108 31.59 -14.83 10.43
CA PRO A 108 32.71 -14.95 9.50
C PRO A 108 33.18 -16.39 9.28
#